data_AF-X1QQW5-F1
#
_entry.id   AF-X1QQW5-F1
#
_cell.length_a   1.000
_cell.length_b   1.000
_cell.length_c   1.000
_cell.angle_alpha   90.00
_cell.angle_beta   90.00
_cell.angle_gamma   90.00
#
_symmetry.space_group_name_H-M   'P 1'
#
loop_
_entity.id
_entity.type
_entity.pdbx_description
1 polymer ?
#
loop_
_entity_poly.entity_id
_entity_poly.type
_entity_poly.pdbx_seq_one_letter_code
_entity_poly.pdbx_strand_id
1 'polypeptide(L)'
;GQFQLPLSLEIVSIGGEIHFYIRIPEDYRDLIETNIYSQFPEAEISQVEDYTKNVPQDIPNKEWNLFAWDMISSNKSPYPIRTYKDFGEAPSTPEEKRITPLAGLFEGMAVLKPGEQMWIQIIISPVREEIPWAEDGRKIVAGIVKRPLSVKPKSIIGEAADVLITGKPVGVEEKPKEEIIPPEMKLTPGERDIVKAIEDKISKVGYYSNTRCIYLGKRDVFFKPKARIIFGFFKEVSTENVNGLKPWIKTFPRVEWIFP
;
A
#
# COMPACT_ATOMS: atom_id res chain seq x y z
N GLY A 1 -2.76 9.16 30.89
CA GLY A 1 -3.55 9.16 29.64
C GLY A 1 -3.64 7.73 29.14
N GLN A 2 -4.78 7.33 28.57
CA GLN A 2 -4.96 5.99 27.99
C GLN A 2 -4.46 5.97 26.53
N PHE A 3 -3.91 4.83 26.09
CA PHE A 3 -3.58 4.61 24.68
C PHE A 3 -4.87 4.45 23.88
N GLN A 4 -4.92 5.05 22.69
CA GLN A 4 -6.04 4.83 21.78
C GLN A 4 -5.97 3.37 21.31
N LEU A 5 -7.07 2.64 21.50
CA LEU A 5 -7.15 1.24 21.11
C LEU A 5 -7.16 1.12 19.57
N PRO A 6 -6.54 0.04 19.03
CA PRO A 6 -6.51 -0.19 17.60
C PRO A 6 -7.91 -0.44 17.03
N LEU A 7 -8.11 -0.02 15.79
CA LEU A 7 -9.27 -0.37 14.97
C LEU A 7 -8.85 -1.41 13.94
N SER A 8 -9.74 -2.30 13.54
CA SER A 8 -9.49 -3.26 12.45
C SER A 8 -10.50 -3.04 11.33
N LEU A 9 -10.01 -2.97 10.09
CA LEU A 9 -10.81 -2.92 8.87
C LEU A 9 -10.55 -4.22 8.11
N GLU A 10 -11.58 -5.02 7.86
CA GLU A 10 -11.39 -6.40 7.43
C GLU A 10 -12.25 -6.76 6.22
N ILE A 11 -11.64 -7.48 5.27
CA ILE A 11 -12.32 -8.13 4.14
C ILE A 11 -12.14 -9.63 4.33
N VAL A 12 -13.25 -10.35 4.44
CA VAL A 12 -13.26 -11.77 4.80
C VAL A 12 -14.13 -12.51 3.81
N SER A 13 -13.61 -13.57 3.20
CA SER A 13 -14.42 -14.53 2.45
C SER A 13 -14.53 -15.82 3.23
N ILE A 14 -15.76 -16.28 3.45
CA ILE A 14 -16.09 -17.54 4.11
C ILE A 14 -16.84 -18.39 3.11
N GLY A 15 -16.19 -19.44 2.59
CA GLY A 15 -16.82 -20.31 1.60
C GLY A 15 -17.22 -19.64 0.28
N GLY A 16 -16.63 -18.48 -0.04
CA GLY A 16 -16.95 -17.70 -1.24
C GLY A 16 -17.82 -16.47 -0.96
N GLU A 17 -18.45 -16.39 0.22
CA GLU A 17 -19.25 -15.23 0.62
C GLU A 17 -18.36 -14.15 1.23
N ILE A 18 -18.41 -12.95 0.67
CA ILE A 18 -17.55 -11.82 1.06
C ILE A 18 -18.28 -10.96 2.09
N HIS A 19 -17.58 -10.69 3.19
CA HIS A 19 -18.04 -9.85 4.29
C HIS A 19 -17.02 -8.73 4.55
N PHE A 20 -17.55 -7.59 4.98
CA PHE A 20 -16.75 -6.47 5.49
C PHE A 20 -16.99 -6.35 6.99
N TYR A 21 -15.92 -6.33 7.77
CA TYR A 21 -16.02 -6.15 9.22
C TYR A 21 -15.21 -4.94 9.66
N ILE A 22 -15.72 -4.27 10.69
CA ILE A 22 -15.02 -3.21 11.40
C ILE A 22 -15.00 -3.60 12.86
N ARG A 23 -13.81 -3.83 13.41
CA ARG A 23 -13.63 -4.12 14.84
C ARG A 23 -13.13 -2.89 15.54
N ILE A 24 -13.90 -2.41 16.52
CA ILE A 24 -13.64 -1.18 17.26
C ILE A 24 -13.94 -1.38 18.75
N PRO A 25 -13.36 -0.55 19.63
CA PRO A 25 -13.87 -0.38 20.98
C PRO A 25 -15.32 0.11 20.95
N GLU A 26 -16.14 -0.33 21.92
CA GLU A 26 -17.55 0.04 22.02
C GLU A 26 -17.75 1.57 22.01
N ASP A 27 -16.89 2.30 22.74
CA ASP A 27 -16.94 3.76 22.85
C ASP A 27 -16.79 4.51 21.50
N TYR A 28 -16.29 3.85 20.44
CA TYR A 28 -16.11 4.44 19.12
C TYR A 28 -17.23 4.11 18.14
N ARG A 29 -18.22 3.32 18.55
CA ARG A 29 -19.30 2.85 17.68
C ARG A 29 -20.05 3.99 17.01
N ASP A 30 -20.63 4.89 17.80
CA ASP A 30 -21.44 6.01 17.28
C ASP A 30 -20.65 6.88 16.31
N LEU A 31 -19.37 7.14 16.62
CA LEU A 31 -18.48 7.92 15.77
C LEU A 31 -18.25 7.24 14.42
N ILE A 32 -17.98 5.93 14.41
CA ILE A 32 -17.67 5.19 13.19
C ILE A 32 -18.93 5.00 12.34
N GLU A 33 -20.05 4.61 12.94
CA GLU A 33 -21.33 4.48 12.24
C GLU A 33 -21.74 5.81 11.59
N THR A 34 -21.67 6.92 12.33
CA THR A 34 -21.98 8.26 11.79
C THR A 34 -21.09 8.62 10.59
N ASN A 35 -19.79 8.33 10.66
CA ASN A 35 -18.87 8.59 9.55
C ASN A 35 -19.22 7.75 8.31
N ILE A 36 -19.58 6.48 8.49
CA ILE A 36 -19.98 5.60 7.38
C ILE A 36 -21.27 6.13 6.74
N TYR A 37 -22.31 6.38 7.54
CA TYR A 37 -23.59 6.91 7.05
C TYR A 37 -23.46 8.25 6.33
N SER A 38 -22.48 9.09 6.72
CA SER A 38 -22.24 10.37 6.04
C SER A 38 -21.77 10.21 4.58
N GLN A 39 -21.11 9.10 4.26
CA GLN A 39 -20.59 8.81 2.92
C GLN A 39 -21.46 7.79 2.18
N PHE A 40 -22.07 6.87 2.91
CA PHE A 40 -22.90 5.77 2.40
C PHE A 40 -24.21 5.70 3.18
N PRO A 41 -25.19 6.58 2.89
CA PRO A 41 -26.45 6.64 3.63
C PRO A 41 -27.28 5.36 3.59
N GLU A 42 -27.09 4.55 2.54
CA GLU A 42 -27.81 3.28 2.32
C GLU A 42 -27.08 2.07 2.94
N ALA A 43 -25.95 2.27 3.62
CA ALA A 43 -25.19 1.18 4.22
C ALA A 43 -25.97 0.53 5.39
N GLU A 44 -26.11 -0.79 5.39
CA GLU A 44 -26.66 -1.51 6.53
C GLU A 44 -25.53 -1.98 7.45
N ILE A 45 -25.51 -1.48 8.69
CA ILE A 45 -24.53 -1.85 9.71
C ILE A 45 -25.21 -2.69 10.77
N SER A 46 -24.65 -3.86 11.08
CA SER A 46 -25.14 -4.73 12.14
C SER A 46 -23.99 -5.28 12.98
N GLN A 47 -24.26 -5.48 14.28
CA GLN A 47 -23.31 -6.12 15.18
C GLN A 47 -23.39 -7.63 15.01
N VAL A 48 -22.24 -8.27 14.86
CA VAL A 48 -22.10 -9.71 14.65
C VAL A 48 -21.07 -10.31 15.59
N GLU A 49 -21.12 -11.62 15.80
CA GLU A 49 -20.09 -12.33 16.55
C GLU A 49 -18.76 -12.37 15.78
N ASP A 50 -17.66 -12.44 16.54
CA ASP A 50 -16.31 -12.51 15.98
C ASP A 50 -16.11 -13.81 15.18
N TYR A 51 -16.07 -13.69 13.86
CA TYR A 51 -15.95 -14.81 12.93
C TYR A 51 -14.67 -15.64 13.16
N THR A 52 -13.63 -15.07 13.78
CA THR A 52 -12.39 -15.79 14.09
C THR A 52 -12.61 -16.92 15.12
N LYS A 53 -13.73 -16.88 15.87
CA LYS A 53 -14.16 -17.94 16.79
C LYS A 53 -14.84 -19.11 16.08
N ASN A 54 -15.25 -18.94 14.82
CA ASN A 54 -15.92 -19.97 14.03
C ASN A 54 -14.95 -20.98 13.41
N VAL A 55 -13.66 -20.85 13.69
CA VAL A 55 -12.61 -21.79 13.28
C VAL A 55 -11.88 -22.34 14.51
N PRO A 56 -11.29 -23.53 14.43
CA PRO A 56 -10.45 -24.05 15.52
C PRO A 56 -9.31 -23.07 15.88
N GLN A 57 -8.97 -22.99 17.17
CA GLN A 57 -7.94 -22.05 17.65
C GLN A 57 -6.54 -22.66 17.66
N ASP A 58 -6.42 -23.95 17.37
CA ASP A 58 -5.18 -24.74 17.34
C ASP A 58 -4.67 -25.00 15.91
N ILE A 59 -5.07 -24.18 14.93
CA ILE A 59 -4.65 -24.32 13.53
C ILE A 59 -3.17 -23.92 13.38
N PRO A 60 -2.35 -24.69 12.62
CA PRO A 60 -2.69 -25.91 11.89
C PRO A 60 -2.83 -27.14 12.78
N ASN A 61 -3.86 -27.95 12.53
CA ASN A 61 -4.15 -29.18 13.28
C ASN A 61 -4.44 -30.35 12.33
N LYS A 62 -5.07 -31.44 12.80
CA LYS A 62 -5.38 -32.63 11.98
C LYS A 62 -6.42 -32.37 10.90
N GLU A 63 -7.29 -31.39 11.07
CA GLU A 63 -8.43 -31.13 10.18
C GLU A 63 -8.24 -29.87 9.34
N TRP A 64 -7.50 -28.89 9.85
CA TRP A 64 -7.32 -27.57 9.25
C TRP A 64 -5.86 -27.26 8.95
N ASN A 65 -5.67 -26.50 7.88
CA ASN A 65 -4.40 -25.93 7.50
C ASN A 65 -4.52 -24.41 7.33
N LEU A 66 -3.39 -23.72 7.44
CA LEU A 66 -3.34 -22.27 7.38
C LEU A 66 -2.05 -21.81 6.72
N PHE A 67 -2.18 -20.75 5.94
CA PHE A 67 -1.08 -19.94 5.46
C PHE A 67 -1.40 -18.48 5.73
N ALA A 68 -0.57 -17.84 6.55
CA ALA A 68 -0.72 -16.45 6.92
C ALA A 68 0.57 -15.68 6.66
N TRP A 69 0.46 -14.37 6.49
CA TRP A 69 1.58 -13.46 6.42
C TRP A 69 1.14 -12.05 6.74
N ASP A 70 2.06 -11.26 7.27
CA ASP A 70 1.88 -9.82 7.38
C ASP A 70 2.49 -9.16 6.14
N MET A 71 1.95 -8.00 5.74
CA MET A 71 2.49 -7.17 4.68
C MET A 71 3.46 -6.14 5.25
N ILE A 72 4.46 -5.76 4.45
CA ILE A 72 5.38 -4.66 4.74
C ILE A 72 5.52 -3.77 3.52
N SER A 73 5.74 -2.47 3.74
CA SER A 73 6.03 -1.54 2.66
C SER A 73 7.30 -1.93 1.90
N SER A 74 7.27 -1.79 0.57
CA SER A 74 8.44 -2.01 -0.28
C SER A 74 9.46 -0.86 -0.19
N ASN A 75 8.99 0.34 0.13
CA ASN A 75 9.77 1.58 0.27
C ASN A 75 9.45 2.27 1.62
N LYS A 76 10.15 3.37 1.92
CA LYS A 76 9.97 4.15 3.16
C LYS A 76 8.53 4.64 3.30
N SER A 77 8.07 4.73 4.55
CA SER A 77 6.70 5.14 4.89
C SER A 77 6.24 6.43 4.19
N PRO A 78 7.04 7.48 3.97
CA PRO A 78 6.55 8.69 3.30
C PRO A 78 6.11 8.49 1.85
N TYR A 79 6.62 7.47 1.14
CA TYR A 79 6.13 7.14 -0.20
C TYR A 79 4.72 6.52 -0.10
N PRO A 80 3.72 7.00 -0.86
CA PRO A 80 2.37 6.44 -0.85
C PRO A 80 2.26 5.15 -1.67
N ILE A 81 1.27 4.33 -1.33
CA ILE A 81 0.74 3.29 -2.22
C ILE A 81 -0.37 3.89 -3.08
N ARG A 82 -0.73 3.23 -4.19
CA ARG A 82 -1.91 3.66 -4.96
C ARG A 82 -3.18 3.42 -4.14
N THR A 83 -4.11 4.35 -4.28
CA THR A 83 -5.43 4.35 -3.66
C THR A 83 -6.49 4.42 -4.75
N TYR A 84 -7.77 4.25 -4.41
CA TYR A 84 -8.89 4.33 -5.36
C TYR A 84 -8.85 5.59 -6.27
N LYS A 85 -8.34 6.72 -5.76
CA LYS A 85 -8.17 7.97 -6.52
C LYS A 85 -7.22 7.83 -7.72
N ASP A 86 -6.28 6.89 -7.67
CA ASP A 86 -5.26 6.65 -8.69
C ASP A 86 -5.75 5.70 -9.81
N PHE A 87 -7.00 5.23 -9.73
CA PHE A 87 -7.61 4.32 -10.72
C PHE A 87 -8.61 5.05 -11.65
N GLY A 88 -8.56 6.38 -11.70
CA GLY A 88 -9.25 7.16 -12.74
C GLY A 88 -10.66 7.63 -12.37
N GLU A 89 -11.01 7.62 -11.08
CA GLU A 89 -12.28 8.17 -10.62
C GLU A 89 -12.23 9.70 -10.59
N ALA A 90 -12.68 10.34 -11.66
CA ALA A 90 -13.14 11.73 -11.53
C ALA A 90 -14.33 11.73 -10.53
N PRO A 91 -14.43 12.69 -9.60
CA PRO A 91 -15.55 12.78 -8.66
C PRO A 91 -16.94 12.76 -9.34
N SER A 92 -16.99 13.16 -10.61
CA SER A 92 -18.17 13.18 -11.48
C SER A 92 -18.54 11.83 -12.10
N THR A 93 -17.74 10.77 -11.92
CA THR A 93 -18.04 9.45 -12.46
C THR A 93 -19.18 8.83 -11.66
N PRO A 94 -20.33 8.48 -12.30
CA PRO A 94 -21.40 7.77 -11.63
C PRO A 94 -20.86 6.51 -10.95
N GLU A 95 -21.34 6.23 -9.74
CA GLU A 95 -20.83 5.13 -8.91
C GLU A 95 -20.84 3.77 -9.63
N GLU A 96 -21.91 3.51 -10.40
CA GLU A 96 -22.08 2.33 -11.26
C GLU A 96 -20.97 2.14 -12.31
N LYS A 97 -20.26 3.21 -12.68
CA LYS A 97 -19.20 3.23 -13.70
C LYS A 97 -17.80 3.32 -13.10
N ARG A 98 -17.67 3.37 -11.78
CA ARG A 98 -16.37 3.43 -11.11
C ARG A 98 -15.69 2.07 -11.20
N ILE A 99 -14.48 2.04 -11.77
CA ILE A 99 -13.64 0.85 -11.79
C ILE A 99 -13.04 0.68 -10.40
N THR A 100 -13.54 -0.29 -9.63
CA THR A 100 -13.01 -0.55 -8.29
C THR A 100 -11.70 -1.34 -8.36
N PRO A 101 -10.63 -0.91 -7.67
CA PRO A 101 -9.38 -1.68 -7.56
C PRO A 101 -9.55 -2.99 -6.77
N LEU A 102 -10.75 -3.27 -6.24
CA LEU A 102 -11.08 -4.49 -5.49
C LEU A 102 -11.72 -5.58 -6.36
N ALA A 103 -12.04 -5.33 -7.63
CA ALA A 103 -12.77 -6.28 -8.47
C ALA A 103 -12.06 -7.64 -8.56
N GLY A 104 -10.77 -7.65 -8.91
CA GLY A 104 -9.99 -8.88 -9.00
C GLY A 104 -9.80 -9.59 -7.66
N LEU A 105 -9.79 -8.84 -6.54
CA LEU A 105 -9.78 -9.41 -5.20
C LEU A 105 -11.09 -10.16 -4.93
N PHE A 106 -12.23 -9.51 -5.19
CA PHE A 106 -13.56 -10.08 -4.93
C PHE A 106 -13.84 -11.30 -5.80
N GLU A 107 -13.52 -11.24 -7.09
CA GLU A 107 -13.65 -12.39 -7.99
C GLU A 107 -12.81 -13.58 -7.49
N GLY A 108 -11.57 -13.35 -7.07
CA GLY A 108 -10.72 -14.40 -6.50
C GLY A 108 -11.27 -14.95 -5.19
N MET A 109 -11.77 -14.09 -4.31
CA MET A 109 -12.36 -14.47 -3.03
C MET A 109 -13.70 -15.19 -3.16
N ALA A 110 -14.45 -14.95 -4.23
CA ALA A 110 -15.73 -15.62 -4.51
C ALA A 110 -15.57 -17.07 -4.97
N VAL A 111 -14.39 -17.46 -5.47
CA VAL A 111 -14.09 -18.84 -5.93
C VAL A 111 -13.72 -19.80 -4.78
N LEU A 112 -13.70 -19.31 -3.53
CA LEU A 112 -13.50 -20.19 -2.38
C LEU A 112 -14.64 -21.20 -2.24
N LYS A 113 -14.31 -22.42 -1.83
CA LYS A 113 -15.27 -23.49 -1.61
C LYS A 113 -15.70 -23.53 -0.15
N PRO A 114 -16.84 -24.16 0.17
CA PRO A 114 -17.20 -24.46 1.56
C PRO A 114 -16.04 -25.12 2.32
N GLY A 115 -15.72 -24.61 3.51
CA GLY A 115 -14.58 -25.06 4.31
C GLY A 115 -13.26 -24.33 4.04
N GLU A 116 -13.23 -23.35 3.14
CA GLU A 116 -12.12 -22.42 2.96
C GLU A 116 -12.49 -21.01 3.43
N GLN A 117 -11.50 -20.27 3.93
CA GLN A 117 -11.66 -18.85 4.25
C GLN A 117 -10.41 -18.04 3.86
N MET A 118 -10.61 -16.80 3.44
CA MET A 118 -9.55 -15.81 3.21
C MET A 118 -9.83 -14.52 3.93
N TRP A 119 -8.88 -14.03 4.71
CA TRP A 119 -9.01 -12.83 5.52
C TRP A 119 -7.91 -11.84 5.17
N ILE A 120 -8.30 -10.58 4.96
CA ILE A 120 -7.41 -9.43 4.91
C ILE A 120 -7.81 -8.52 6.06
N GLN A 121 -6.93 -8.39 7.05
CA GLN A 121 -7.15 -7.60 8.26
C GLN A 121 -6.20 -6.42 8.25
N ILE A 122 -6.72 -5.20 8.26
CA ILE A 122 -5.94 -3.96 8.31
C ILE A 122 -6.15 -3.36 9.69
N ILE A 123 -5.19 -3.60 10.56
CA ILE A 123 -5.19 -3.08 11.92
C ILE A 123 -4.52 -1.71 11.91
N ILE A 124 -5.21 -0.69 12.40
CA ILE A 124 -4.76 0.69 12.40
C ILE A 124 -4.75 1.30 13.80
N SER A 125 -3.80 2.19 14.04
CA SER A 125 -3.73 3.03 15.24
C SER A 125 -3.18 4.40 14.86
N PRO A 126 -3.70 5.50 15.42
CA PRO A 126 -3.25 6.83 15.04
C PRO A 126 -1.79 7.04 15.42
N VAL A 127 -1.04 7.65 14.50
CA VAL A 127 0.36 8.00 14.73
C VAL A 127 0.43 9.22 15.64
N ARG A 128 1.31 9.16 16.65
CA ARG A 128 1.68 10.29 17.50
C ARG A 128 3.05 10.85 17.11
N GLU A 129 3.46 11.94 17.76
CA GLU A 129 4.71 12.67 17.49
C GLU A 129 5.98 11.79 17.56
N GLU A 130 5.90 10.64 18.23
CA GLU A 130 6.96 9.63 18.36
C GLU A 130 7.43 9.03 17.02
N ILE A 131 6.59 9.05 15.98
CA ILE A 131 6.93 8.53 14.66
C ILE A 131 7.05 9.72 13.69
N PRO A 132 8.27 10.18 13.34
CA PRO A 132 8.50 11.39 12.56
C PRO A 132 8.27 11.20 11.05
N TRP A 133 7.24 10.45 10.64
CA TRP A 133 7.02 10.06 9.24
C TRP A 133 6.82 11.27 8.32
N ALA A 134 6.11 12.32 8.77
CA ALA A 134 5.90 13.53 7.99
C ALA A 134 7.18 14.36 7.85
N GLU A 135 8.01 14.41 8.89
CA GLU A 135 9.35 15.05 8.85
C GLU A 135 10.28 14.31 7.89
N ASP A 136 10.27 12.97 7.92
CA ASP A 136 11.04 12.16 6.98
C ASP A 136 10.60 12.38 5.52
N GLY A 137 9.30 12.56 5.30
CA GLY A 137 8.76 12.96 4.00
C GLY A 137 9.28 14.31 3.53
N ARG A 138 9.26 15.34 4.41
CA ARG A 138 9.82 16.67 4.11
C ARG A 138 11.31 16.60 3.77
N LYS A 139 12.09 15.75 4.47
CA LYS A 139 13.51 15.52 4.16
C LYS A 139 13.71 14.85 2.79
N ILE A 140 12.87 13.86 2.45
CA ILE A 140 12.91 13.20 1.14
C ILE A 140 12.62 14.21 0.02
N VAL A 141 11.55 15.00 0.15
CA VAL A 141 11.18 16.04 -0.82
C VAL A 141 12.32 17.06 -0.99
N ALA A 142 12.87 17.57 0.12
CA ALA A 142 14.00 18.49 0.07
C ALA A 142 15.24 17.89 -0.64
N GLY A 143 15.51 16.59 -0.43
CA GLY A 143 16.59 15.89 -1.11
C GLY A 143 16.39 15.77 -2.62
N ILE A 144 15.15 15.55 -3.07
CA ILE A 144 14.80 15.48 -4.50
C ILE A 144 14.93 16.87 -5.15
N VAL A 145 14.36 17.90 -4.52
CA VAL A 145 14.32 19.28 -5.04
C VAL A 145 15.71 19.94 -5.08
N LYS A 146 16.55 19.67 -4.08
CA LYS A 146 17.89 20.30 -3.96
C LYS A 146 19.00 19.51 -4.66
N ARG A 147 18.69 18.41 -5.35
CA ARG A 147 19.74 17.59 -5.96
C ARG A 147 20.48 18.37 -7.07
N PRO A 148 21.81 18.25 -7.16
CA PRO A 148 22.52 18.76 -8.33
C PRO A 148 22.11 17.96 -9.57
N LEU A 149 21.96 18.64 -10.71
CA LEU A 149 21.71 17.95 -11.97
C LEU A 149 22.90 17.04 -12.29
N SER A 150 22.64 15.75 -12.47
CA SER A 150 23.64 14.83 -13.02
C SER A 150 23.93 15.24 -14.46
N VAL A 151 24.96 16.06 -14.65
CA VAL A 151 25.52 16.30 -15.98
C VAL A 151 26.07 14.96 -16.46
N LYS A 152 25.34 14.29 -17.37
CA LYS A 152 25.92 13.14 -18.07
C LYS A 152 27.19 13.65 -18.76
N PRO A 153 28.38 13.07 -18.49
CA PRO A 153 29.58 13.50 -19.19
C PRO A 153 29.31 13.39 -20.69
N LYS A 154 29.58 14.47 -21.43
CA LYS A 154 29.49 14.44 -22.88
C LYS A 154 30.43 13.33 -23.37
N SER A 155 29.97 12.55 -24.35
CA SER A 155 30.83 11.55 -24.99
C SER A 155 32.06 12.26 -25.56
N ILE A 156 33.26 11.72 -25.32
CA ILE A 156 34.55 12.25 -25.83
C ILE A 156 34.50 12.46 -27.36
N ILE A 157 33.71 11.64 -28.07
CA ILE A 157 33.50 11.75 -29.51
C ILE A 157 32.72 13.02 -29.89
N GLY A 158 31.75 13.42 -29.07
CA GLY A 158 30.98 14.65 -29.28
C GLY A 158 31.81 15.91 -29.02
N GLU A 159 32.71 15.87 -28.03
CA GLU A 159 33.62 16.98 -27.73
C GLU A 159 34.64 17.21 -28.86
N ALA A 160 35.16 16.15 -29.48
CA ALA A 160 36.09 16.26 -30.60
C ALA A 160 35.41 16.85 -31.87
N ALA A 161 34.14 16.51 -32.10
CA ALA A 161 33.37 17.03 -33.23
C ALA A 161 33.03 18.53 -33.05
N ASP A 162 32.67 18.97 -31.84
CA ASP A 162 32.38 20.37 -31.53
C ASP A 162 33.62 21.26 -31.73
N VAL A 163 34.82 20.79 -31.35
CA VAL A 163 36.09 21.50 -31.58
C VAL A 163 36.40 21.64 -33.07
N LEU A 164 36.15 20.58 -33.86
CA LEU A 164 36.38 20.60 -35.31
C LEU A 164 35.45 21.58 -36.04
N ILE A 165 34.20 21.70 -35.58
CA ILE A 165 33.18 22.53 -36.23
C ILE A 165 33.27 24.00 -35.80
N THR A 166 33.57 24.26 -34.52
CA THR A 166 33.47 25.62 -33.95
C THR A 166 34.81 26.33 -33.78
N GLY A 167 35.94 25.62 -33.86
CA GLY A 167 37.29 26.20 -33.80
C GLY A 167 37.67 26.81 -32.45
N LYS A 168 36.88 26.60 -31.39
CA LYS A 168 37.20 27.08 -30.03
C LYS A 168 38.10 26.05 -29.30
N PRO A 169 39.20 26.47 -28.65
CA PRO A 169 40.02 25.56 -27.87
C PRO A 169 39.27 25.03 -26.64
N VAL A 170 39.47 23.74 -26.34
CA VAL A 170 38.98 23.08 -25.11
C VAL A 170 39.65 23.76 -23.92
N GLY A 171 38.87 24.42 -23.05
CA GLY A 171 39.38 25.06 -21.83
C GLY A 171 38.91 26.48 -21.54
N VAL A 172 38.04 27.08 -22.36
CA VAL A 172 37.31 28.29 -21.93
C VAL A 172 36.19 27.82 -20.98
N GLU A 173 36.48 27.80 -19.68
CA GLU A 173 35.44 27.78 -18.65
C GLU A 173 34.67 29.10 -18.73
N GLU A 174 33.63 29.13 -19.57
CA GLU A 174 32.49 29.99 -19.28
C GLU A 174 31.96 29.53 -17.92
N LYS A 175 32.24 30.30 -16.87
CA LYS A 175 31.56 30.15 -15.58
C LYS A 175 30.08 29.97 -15.91
N PRO A 176 29.45 28.84 -15.53
CA PRO A 176 28.05 28.66 -15.83
C PRO A 176 27.36 29.88 -15.23
N LYS A 177 26.67 30.65 -16.06
CA LYS A 177 25.67 31.57 -15.54
C LYS A 177 24.84 30.70 -14.61
N GLU A 178 24.81 31.05 -13.33
CA GLU A 178 23.80 30.52 -12.42
C GLU A 178 22.47 31.06 -12.96
N GLU A 179 21.96 30.44 -14.03
CA GLU A 179 20.56 30.46 -14.31
C GLU A 179 19.96 29.82 -13.06
N ILE A 180 19.38 30.68 -12.23
CA ILE A 180 18.51 30.33 -11.12
C ILE A 180 17.26 29.72 -11.78
N ILE A 181 17.42 28.55 -12.40
CA ILE A 181 16.31 27.74 -12.85
C ILE A 181 15.54 27.45 -11.56
N PRO A 182 14.26 27.86 -11.46
CA PRO A 182 13.45 27.58 -10.30
C PRO A 182 13.55 26.08 -9.96
N PRO A 183 13.73 25.70 -8.69
CA PRO A 183 13.88 24.30 -8.32
C PRO A 183 12.77 23.39 -8.89
N GLU A 184 11.55 23.91 -9.11
CA GLU A 184 10.46 23.15 -9.74
C GLU A 184 10.74 22.81 -11.22
N MET A 185 11.49 23.65 -11.94
CA MET A 185 11.90 23.40 -13.33
C MET A 185 13.08 22.41 -13.44
N LYS A 186 13.78 22.11 -12.33
CA LYS A 186 14.87 21.12 -12.29
C LYS A 186 14.40 19.68 -12.14
N LEU A 187 13.14 19.47 -11.77
CA LEU A 187 12.56 18.15 -11.58
C LEU A 187 12.15 17.52 -12.90
N THR A 188 12.52 16.25 -13.09
CA THR A 188 11.95 15.42 -14.17
C THR A 188 10.44 15.21 -13.93
N PRO A 189 9.64 14.88 -14.96
CA PRO A 189 8.22 14.62 -14.78
C PRO A 189 7.92 13.60 -13.66
N GLY A 190 8.63 12.47 -13.64
CA GLY A 190 8.42 11.45 -12.61
C GLY A 190 8.81 11.90 -11.19
N GLU A 191 9.77 12.80 -11.05
CA GLU A 191 10.10 13.37 -9.74
C GLU A 191 9.07 14.36 -9.24
N ARG A 192 8.47 15.14 -10.14
CA ARG A 192 7.33 16.00 -9.79
C ARG A 192 6.18 15.16 -9.26
N ASP A 193 5.89 14.03 -9.91
CA ASP A 193 4.84 13.11 -9.48
C ASP A 193 5.15 12.52 -8.09
N ILE A 194 6.40 12.09 -7.85
CA ILE A 194 6.83 11.57 -6.55
C ILE A 194 6.74 12.64 -5.46
N VAL A 195 7.25 13.85 -5.71
CA VAL A 195 7.22 14.95 -4.73
C VAL A 195 5.78 15.27 -4.36
N LYS A 196 4.93 15.48 -5.37
CA LYS A 196 3.50 15.74 -5.16
C LYS A 196 2.84 14.62 -4.35
N ALA A 197 3.09 13.36 -4.71
CA ALA A 197 2.51 12.22 -4.02
C ALA A 197 2.94 12.13 -2.55
N ILE A 198 4.21 12.45 -2.23
CA ILE A 198 4.69 12.50 -0.84
C ILE A 198 4.04 13.66 -0.08
N GLU A 199 3.99 14.86 -0.67
CA GLU A 199 3.37 16.05 -0.07
C GLU A 199 1.87 15.82 0.23
N ASP A 200 1.15 15.23 -0.72
CA ASP A 200 -0.26 14.84 -0.58
C ASP A 200 -0.46 13.76 0.49
N LYS A 201 0.54 12.93 0.76
CA LYS A 201 0.48 11.92 1.82
C LYS A 201 0.71 12.55 3.19
N ILE A 202 1.79 13.32 3.36
CA ILE A 202 2.19 13.90 4.65
C ILE A 202 1.27 15.01 5.15
N SER A 203 0.42 15.56 4.29
CA SER A 203 -0.63 16.52 4.67
C SER A 203 -1.83 15.86 5.38
N LYS A 204 -1.91 14.53 5.42
CA LYS A 204 -3.01 13.77 6.03
C LYS A 204 -2.65 13.29 7.44
N VAL A 205 -3.69 12.92 8.20
CA VAL A 205 -3.53 12.24 9.49
C VAL A 205 -2.90 10.87 9.26
N GLY A 206 -1.82 10.58 9.98
CA GLY A 206 -1.08 9.32 9.87
C GLY A 206 -1.66 8.23 10.76
N TYR A 207 -1.69 7.01 10.25
CA TYR A 207 -2.00 5.80 11.01
C TYR A 207 -0.84 4.81 10.88
N TYR A 208 -0.43 4.22 12.00
CA TYR A 208 0.34 2.99 12.00
C TYR A 208 -0.59 1.89 11.51
N SER A 209 -0.16 1.15 10.51
CA SER A 209 -0.97 0.09 9.91
C SER A 209 -0.19 -1.20 9.86
N ASN A 210 -0.82 -2.28 10.30
CA ASN A 210 -0.38 -3.65 10.08
C ASN A 210 -1.45 -4.35 9.25
N THR A 211 -1.07 -4.83 8.07
CA THR A 211 -1.97 -5.61 7.22
C THR A 211 -1.61 -7.08 7.32
N ARG A 212 -2.52 -7.87 7.88
CA ARG A 212 -2.40 -9.32 8.00
C ARG A 212 -3.28 -10.01 6.97
N CYS A 213 -2.73 -11.02 6.33
CA CYS A 213 -3.43 -11.83 5.35
C CYS A 213 -3.41 -13.28 5.82
N ILE A 214 -4.57 -13.93 5.79
CA ILE A 214 -4.73 -15.31 6.25
C ILE A 214 -5.54 -16.05 5.20
N TYR A 215 -5.04 -17.21 4.78
CA TYR A 215 -5.79 -18.20 4.03
C TYR A 215 -5.81 -19.48 4.85
N LEU A 216 -6.99 -19.97 5.19
CA LEU A 216 -7.17 -21.17 5.99
C LEU A 216 -8.29 -22.03 5.43
N GLY A 217 -8.28 -23.31 5.77
CA GLY A 217 -9.34 -24.20 5.36
C GLY A 217 -9.14 -25.63 5.84
N LYS A 218 -10.18 -26.44 5.68
CA LYS A 218 -10.08 -27.87 5.93
C LYS A 218 -9.06 -28.51 4.97
N ARG A 219 -8.31 -29.50 5.46
CA ARG A 219 -7.16 -30.07 4.73
C ARG A 219 -7.51 -30.69 3.38
N ASP A 220 -8.72 -31.21 3.23
CA ASP A 220 -9.25 -31.82 2.00
C ASP A 220 -9.50 -30.79 0.89
N VAL A 221 -9.83 -29.55 1.25
CA VAL A 221 -10.09 -28.45 0.30
C VAL A 221 -8.98 -27.40 0.25
N PHE A 222 -8.09 -27.37 1.24
CA PHE A 222 -7.02 -26.38 1.34
C PHE A 222 -6.01 -26.50 0.20
N PHE A 223 -5.89 -25.43 -0.58
CA PHE A 223 -4.97 -25.34 -1.71
C PHE A 223 -4.15 -24.05 -1.61
N LYS A 224 -2.98 -24.13 -0.96
CA LYS A 224 -2.08 -23.00 -0.68
C LYS A 224 -1.87 -22.02 -1.86
N PRO A 225 -1.76 -22.45 -3.13
CA PRO A 225 -1.63 -21.51 -4.26
C PRO A 225 -2.75 -20.49 -4.40
N LYS A 226 -3.95 -20.73 -3.84
CA LYS A 226 -5.03 -19.72 -3.80
C LYS A 226 -4.63 -18.45 -3.05
N ALA A 227 -3.68 -18.51 -2.11
CA ALA A 227 -3.12 -17.32 -1.45
C ALA A 227 -2.57 -16.26 -2.44
N ARG A 228 -2.29 -16.65 -3.69
CA ARG A 228 -1.92 -15.72 -4.77
C ARG A 228 -3.01 -14.71 -5.13
N ILE A 229 -4.27 -14.97 -4.80
CA ILE A 229 -5.37 -14.00 -4.96
C ILE A 229 -5.02 -12.70 -4.22
N ILE A 230 -4.64 -12.81 -2.95
CA ILE A 230 -4.26 -11.67 -2.12
C ILE A 230 -2.96 -11.03 -2.62
N PHE A 231 -1.98 -11.83 -3.06
CA PHE A 231 -0.75 -11.28 -3.66
C PHE A 231 -1.02 -10.49 -4.94
N GLY A 232 -1.95 -10.93 -5.77
CA GLY A 232 -2.35 -10.24 -7.00
C GLY A 232 -2.92 -8.86 -6.69
N PHE A 233 -3.85 -8.78 -5.74
CA PHE A 233 -4.43 -7.52 -5.29
C PHE A 233 -3.35 -6.53 -4.77
N PHE A 234 -2.49 -6.96 -3.85
CA PHE A 234 -1.47 -6.05 -3.32
C PHE A 234 -0.43 -5.61 -4.36
N LYS A 235 -0.22 -6.41 -5.41
CA LYS A 235 0.64 -6.01 -6.53
C LYS A 235 0.00 -4.89 -7.36
N GLU A 236 -1.32 -4.88 -7.52
CA GLU A 236 -2.04 -3.87 -8.31
C GLU A 236 -2.00 -2.46 -7.67
N VAL A 237 -2.08 -2.40 -6.34
CA VAL A 237 -1.94 -1.15 -5.57
C VAL A 237 -0.48 -0.74 -5.34
N SER A 238 0.47 -1.56 -5.80
CA SER A 238 1.90 -1.30 -5.73
C SER A 238 2.42 -0.72 -7.03
N THR A 239 3.35 0.23 -6.94
CA THR A 239 4.12 0.69 -8.11
C THR A 239 5.59 0.77 -7.80
N GLU A 240 6.41 0.65 -8.84
CA GLU A 240 7.87 0.76 -8.71
C GLU A 240 8.31 2.21 -8.43
N ASN A 241 7.55 3.19 -8.93
CA ASN A 241 7.92 4.61 -8.83
C ASN A 241 7.68 5.23 -7.44
N VAL A 242 6.69 4.74 -6.68
CA VAL A 242 6.42 5.21 -5.31
C VAL A 242 6.62 4.10 -4.27
N ASN A 243 5.54 3.50 -3.79
CA ASN A 243 5.54 2.44 -2.80
C ASN A 243 4.64 1.29 -3.23
N GLY A 244 4.73 0.21 -2.47
CA GLY A 244 3.92 -0.98 -2.60
C GLY A 244 3.91 -1.78 -1.30
N LEU A 245 3.15 -2.85 -1.30
CA LEU A 245 3.08 -3.80 -0.19
C LEU A 245 3.59 -5.15 -0.67
N LYS A 246 4.54 -5.72 0.09
CA LYS A 246 5.09 -7.05 -0.16
C LYS A 246 4.90 -7.95 1.06
N PRO A 247 4.85 -9.27 0.89
CA PRO A 247 4.79 -10.19 2.02
C PRO A 247 6.03 -10.06 2.90
N TRP A 248 5.82 -9.94 4.20
CA TRP A 248 6.89 -9.97 5.17
C TRP A 248 7.26 -11.43 5.47
N ILE A 249 8.21 -11.96 4.70
CA ILE A 249 8.59 -13.39 4.74
C ILE A 249 8.90 -13.89 6.17
N LYS A 250 9.35 -13.01 7.08
CA LYS A 250 9.65 -13.36 8.48
C LYS A 250 8.42 -13.82 9.28
N THR A 251 7.21 -13.43 8.88
CA THR A 251 5.95 -13.78 9.56
C THR A 251 5.28 -15.01 8.96
N PHE A 252 5.86 -15.62 7.93
CA PHE A 252 5.31 -16.85 7.36
C PHE A 252 5.34 -17.95 8.43
N PRO A 253 4.24 -18.71 8.62
CA PRO A 253 4.24 -19.88 9.46
C PRO A 253 5.37 -20.82 9.06
N ARG A 254 6.28 -21.08 10.00
CA ARG A 254 7.35 -22.06 9.84
C ARG A 254 6.74 -23.43 10.07
N VAL A 255 6.27 -24.08 9.02
CA VAL A 255 5.86 -25.48 9.11
C VAL A 255 7.12 -26.32 8.90
N GLU A 256 7.75 -26.74 10.00
CA GLU A 256 8.72 -27.84 9.98
C GLU A 256 7.94 -29.11 9.66
N TRP A 257 8.09 -29.60 8.42
CA TRP A 257 7.65 -30.94 8.08
C TRP A 257 8.65 -31.93 8.68
N ILE A 258 8.49 -32.27 9.96
CA ILE A 258 9.04 -33.54 10.47
C ILE A 258 8.14 -34.62 9.90
N PHE A 259 8.48 -35.10 8.71
CA PHE A 259 7.97 -36.38 8.23
C PHE A 259 8.46 -37.46 9.22
N PRO A 260 7.57 -38.31 9.78
CA PRO A 260 8.00 -39.57 10.37
C PRO A 260 8.57 -40.52 9.29
#